data_AF-A0A8H7L406-F1
#
_entry.id   AF-A0A8H7L406-F1
#
_cell.length_a   1.000
_cell.length_b   1.000
_cell.length_c   1.000
_cell.angle_alpha   90.00
_cell.angle_beta   90.00
_cell.angle_gamma   90.00
#
_symmetry.space_group_name_H-M   'P 1'
#
loop_
_entity.id
_entity.type
_entity.pdbx_description
1 polymer ?
#
loop_
_entity_poly.entity_id
_entity_poly.type
_entity_poly.pdbx_seq_one_letter_code
_entity_poly.pdbx_strand_id
1 'polypeptide(L)'
;MTSKIPKARHAVAIKSPEPTLLTLEDAYKSMNTMGGPALSLGEFGRLYQGSFGEALSYTLDGLRGRQRSVMGRHQIQLLLDDASSKNKTFNTEMEALNSGEISAKSRFENAKQSVKTTRNQLEEKITFLATSGLTYSEREISDLQVSIDRKKRTNFLLHVLEEKEKIRLSRFQEIAKLIEALKFVISWMRATERGARLAEQPTLPDLQQSISVCPSAQNTLDTLASCNDSPGDLELRLRHIIVQKAGSGAAEEELSACGDALISSAQIAARKKLSFTPKASDRDIDLDALSDRIISEFRDLNSHALKQSLEGNAFQVKGYLAVLKWLINNAASPKSSGGDADIQEALGIKGRVQEAWLVSEIERRVETAARHQEMKSENLNIAFDDNGDNDVKTLIRDYDASEKEHHDKAFSLLSRKSAKIKNTLVSDIETLIKEAEAITHLST
;
A
#
# COMPACT_ATOMS: atom_id res chain seq x y z
N MET A 1 12.83 38.01 25.61
CA MET A 1 12.27 36.76 25.06
C MET A 1 10.77 36.72 25.33
N THR A 2 9.95 37.13 24.37
CA THR A 2 8.49 37.19 24.51
C THR A 2 7.87 35.87 24.09
N SER A 3 7.49 35.06 25.08
CA SER A 3 6.71 33.83 24.91
C SER A 3 5.39 34.14 24.19
N LYS A 4 5.28 33.73 22.92
CA LYS A 4 4.03 33.79 22.15
C LYS A 4 3.17 32.58 22.55
N ILE A 5 2.44 32.70 23.65
CA ILE A 5 1.36 31.76 23.99
C ILE A 5 0.28 31.92 22.91
N PRO A 6 -0.05 30.86 22.12
CA PRO A 6 -1.08 30.96 21.11
C PRO A 6 -2.42 31.27 21.76
N LYS A 7 -3.00 32.43 21.40
CA LYS A 7 -4.36 32.82 21.82
C LYS A 7 -5.35 31.78 21.32
N ALA A 8 -6.10 31.18 22.25
CA ALA A 8 -7.15 30.21 21.94
C ALA A 8 -8.13 30.85 20.93
N ARG A 9 -8.27 30.23 19.75
CA ARG A 9 -9.25 30.64 18.76
C ARG A 9 -10.64 30.45 19.35
N HIS A 10 -11.51 31.44 19.20
CA HIS A 10 -12.92 31.33 19.60
C HIS A 10 -13.53 30.10 18.93
N ALA A 11 -13.87 29.10 19.74
CA ALA A 11 -14.55 27.91 19.27
C ALA A 11 -15.90 28.35 18.69
N VAL A 12 -16.09 28.09 17.40
CA VAL A 12 -17.41 28.20 16.76
C VAL A 12 -18.36 27.37 17.60
N ALA A 13 -19.46 27.96 18.05
CA ALA A 13 -20.50 27.28 18.81
C ALA A 13 -21.15 26.21 17.93
N ILE A 14 -20.52 25.04 17.86
CA ILE A 14 -21.11 23.84 17.30
C ILE A 14 -22.30 23.54 18.22
N LYS A 15 -23.53 23.65 17.69
CA LYS A 15 -24.73 23.19 18.39
C LYS A 15 -24.45 21.79 18.88
N SER A 16 -24.32 21.64 20.20
CA SER A 16 -24.09 20.34 20.80
C SER A 16 -25.25 19.44 20.39
N PRO A 17 -25.00 18.22 19.90
CA PRO A 17 -26.07 17.26 19.66
C PRO A 17 -26.91 17.15 20.93
N GLU A 18 -28.22 17.04 20.79
CA GLU A 18 -29.12 16.89 21.94
C GLU A 18 -28.58 15.80 22.85
N PRO A 19 -28.46 16.07 24.17
CA PRO A 19 -27.83 15.15 25.11
C PRO A 19 -28.61 13.85 25.08
N THR A 20 -27.99 12.82 24.51
CA THR A 20 -28.59 11.49 24.45
C THR A 20 -28.66 10.99 25.88
N LEU A 21 -29.88 10.90 26.43
CA LEU A 21 -30.07 10.43 27.81
C LEU A 21 -29.43 9.04 27.96
N LEU A 22 -28.55 8.93 28.95
CA LEU A 22 -27.94 7.66 29.33
C LEU A 22 -29.04 6.66 29.70
N THR A 23 -28.87 5.41 29.28
CA THR A 23 -29.75 4.33 29.74
C THR A 23 -29.63 4.20 31.27
N LEU A 24 -30.72 3.82 31.94
CA LEU A 24 -30.76 3.68 33.40
C LEU A 24 -29.63 2.78 33.92
N GLU A 25 -29.37 1.68 33.22
CA GLU A 25 -28.35 0.70 33.57
C GLU A 25 -26.93 1.28 33.41
N ASP A 26 -26.69 2.05 32.36
CA ASP A 26 -25.40 2.70 32.13
C ASP A 26 -25.12 3.80 33.14
N ALA A 27 -26.15 4.58 33.51
CA ALA A 27 -26.05 5.58 34.56
C ALA A 27 -25.77 4.95 35.92
N TYR A 28 -26.45 3.84 36.24
CA TYR A 28 -26.23 3.08 37.47
C TYR A 28 -24.81 2.51 37.54
N LYS A 29 -24.34 1.85 36.47
CA LYS A 29 -22.96 1.35 36.37
C LYS A 29 -21.94 2.48 36.51
N SER A 30 -22.18 3.61 35.84
CA SER A 30 -21.29 4.77 35.90
C SER A 30 -21.23 5.38 37.31
N MET A 31 -22.35 5.41 38.03
CA MET A 31 -22.38 5.88 39.41
C MET A 31 -21.59 4.96 40.33
N ASN A 32 -21.75 3.64 40.20
CA ASN A 32 -21.02 2.66 41.01
C ASN A 32 -19.51 2.67 40.74
N THR A 33 -19.08 2.82 39.49
CA THR A 33 -17.65 2.91 39.17
C THR A 33 -16.98 4.17 39.71
N MET A 34 -17.76 5.24 39.92
CA MET A 34 -17.28 6.48 40.52
C MET A 34 -17.34 6.49 42.06
N GLY A 35 -17.66 5.35 42.68
CA GLY A 35 -17.77 5.25 44.14
C GLY A 35 -19.03 5.92 44.70
N GLY A 36 -20.11 5.95 43.91
CA GLY A 36 -21.42 6.38 44.37
C GLY A 36 -21.99 5.48 45.48
N PRO A 37 -23.04 5.92 46.17
CA PRO A 37 -23.67 5.15 47.24
C PRO A 37 -24.21 3.81 46.73
N ALA A 38 -24.11 2.76 47.55
CA ALA A 38 -24.61 1.42 47.25
C ALA A 38 -26.15 1.40 47.27
N LEU A 39 -26.77 1.91 46.21
CA LEU A 39 -28.20 1.86 45.96
C LEU A 39 -28.53 0.59 45.17
N SER A 40 -29.71 0.02 45.39
CA SER A 40 -30.22 -1.01 44.47
C SER A 40 -30.64 -0.37 43.13
N LEU A 41 -30.62 -1.14 42.04
CA LEU A 41 -31.05 -0.65 40.72
C LEU A 41 -32.49 -0.11 40.73
N GLY A 42 -33.38 -0.70 41.55
CA GLY A 42 -34.76 -0.25 41.70
C GLY A 42 -34.87 1.11 42.39
N GLU A 43 -34.10 1.35 43.46
CA GLU A 43 -34.03 2.65 44.14
C GLU A 43 -33.41 3.71 43.24
N PHE A 44 -32.35 3.34 42.53
CA PHE A 44 -31.73 4.20 41.54
C PHE A 44 -32.71 4.56 40.41
N GLY A 45 -33.49 3.59 39.93
CA GLY A 45 -34.55 3.79 38.93
C GLY A 45 -35.60 4.81 39.36
N ARG A 46 -35.97 4.84 40.65
CA ARG A 46 -36.90 5.84 41.18
C ARG A 46 -36.28 7.24 41.22
N LEU A 47 -35.00 7.33 41.59
CA LEU A 47 -34.26 8.60 41.58
C LEU A 47 -34.04 9.12 40.16
N TYR A 48 -33.77 8.24 39.20
CA TYR A 48 -33.44 8.58 37.82
C TYR A 48 -34.64 9.02 36.96
N GLN A 49 -35.84 9.14 37.53
CA GLN A 49 -37.02 9.61 36.81
C GLN A 49 -37.12 11.15 36.78
N GLY A 50 -37.58 11.69 35.64
CA GLY A 50 -37.84 13.12 35.47
C GLY A 50 -36.59 13.98 35.30
N SER A 51 -36.71 15.27 35.62
CA SER A 51 -35.65 16.29 35.43
C SER A 51 -34.38 16.03 36.24
N PHE A 52 -34.51 15.36 37.40
CA PHE A 52 -33.33 14.95 38.17
C PHE A 52 -32.50 13.89 37.42
N GLY A 53 -33.16 12.95 36.73
CA GLY A 53 -32.48 11.96 35.88
C GLY A 53 -31.69 12.61 34.74
N GLU A 54 -32.23 13.66 34.12
CA GLU A 54 -31.55 14.42 33.06
C GLU A 54 -30.32 15.16 33.60
N ALA A 55 -30.48 15.87 34.73
CA ALA A 55 -29.38 16.56 35.40
C ALA A 55 -28.29 15.56 35.83
N LEU A 56 -28.70 14.40 36.36
CA LEU A 56 -27.79 13.35 36.77
C LEU A 56 -27.05 12.77 35.56
N SER A 57 -27.75 12.47 34.46
CA SER A 57 -27.14 12.02 33.20
C SER A 57 -26.05 12.99 32.73
N TYR A 58 -26.37 14.29 32.72
CA TYR A 58 -25.44 15.34 32.32
C TYR A 58 -24.19 15.38 33.21
N THR A 59 -24.37 15.26 34.53
CA THR A 59 -23.23 15.22 35.47
C THR A 59 -22.38 13.96 35.31
N LEU A 60 -23.01 12.80 35.11
CA LEU A 60 -22.32 11.53 34.90
C LEU A 60 -21.50 11.55 33.61
N ASP A 61 -22.04 12.11 32.52
CA ASP A 61 -21.30 12.29 31.27
C ASP A 61 -20.10 13.24 31.44
N GLY A 62 -20.28 14.34 32.16
CA GLY A 62 -19.21 15.27 32.48
C GLY A 62 -18.09 14.61 33.29
N LEU A 63 -18.44 13.82 34.30
CA LEU A 63 -17.48 13.08 35.12
C LEU A 63 -16.76 11.98 34.31
N ARG A 64 -17.50 11.23 33.48
CA ARG A 64 -16.93 10.22 32.58
C ARG A 64 -15.95 10.84 31.59
N GLY A 65 -16.27 12.02 31.05
CA GLY A 65 -15.38 12.79 30.19
C GLY A 65 -14.09 13.21 30.91
N ARG A 66 -14.20 13.69 32.14
CA ARG A 66 -13.03 14.03 32.97
C ARG A 66 -12.17 12.81 33.29
N GLN A 67 -12.78 11.70 33.69
CA GLN A 67 -12.07 10.45 33.97
C GLN A 67 -11.31 9.94 32.75
N ARG A 68 -11.96 9.94 31.57
CA ARG A 68 -11.29 9.60 30.29
C ARG A 68 -10.13 10.54 29.98
N SER A 69 -10.28 11.84 30.23
CA SER A 69 -9.18 12.80 30.05
C SER A 69 -8.02 12.52 31.01
N VAL A 70 -8.29 12.20 32.27
CA VAL A 70 -7.26 11.84 33.26
C VAL A 70 -6.54 10.55 32.84
N MET A 71 -7.28 9.51 32.44
CA MET A 71 -6.69 8.26 31.94
C MET A 71 -5.84 8.51 30.68
N GLY A 72 -6.33 9.32 29.74
CA GLY A 72 -5.58 9.68 28.54
C GLY A 72 -4.29 10.44 28.87
N ARG A 73 -4.33 11.40 29.81
CA ARG A 73 -3.12 12.09 30.28
C ARG A 73 -2.16 11.14 30.97
N HIS A 74 -2.65 10.23 31.80
CA HIS A 74 -1.82 9.24 32.47
C HIS A 74 -1.13 8.30 31.48
N GLN A 75 -1.86 7.83 30.45
CA GLN A 75 -1.28 7.01 29.39
C GLN A 75 -0.22 7.76 28.57
N ILE A 76 -0.46 9.03 28.24
CA ILE A 76 0.54 9.89 27.59
C ILE A 76 1.77 10.04 28.49
N GLN A 77 1.58 10.23 29.80
CA GLN A 77 2.68 10.34 30.75
C GLN A 77 3.51 9.06 30.81
N LEU A 78 2.87 7.88 30.88
CA LEU A 78 3.57 6.58 30.84
C LEU A 78 4.40 6.43 29.56
N LEU A 79 3.87 6.84 28.40
CA LEU A 79 4.61 6.80 27.13
C LEU A 79 5.78 7.79 27.10
N LEU A 80 5.63 8.97 27.72
CA LEU A 80 6.70 9.96 27.82
C LEU A 80 7.80 9.51 28.79
N ASP A 81 7.44 8.87 29.90
CA ASP A 81 8.38 8.35 30.89
C ASP A 81 9.18 7.17 30.30
N ASP A 82 8.52 6.28 29.55
CA ASP A 82 9.18 5.20 28.80
C ASP A 82 10.15 5.74 27.74
N ALA A 83 9.78 6.81 27.03
CA ALA A 83 10.65 7.46 26.04
C ALA A 83 11.82 8.20 26.71
N SER A 84 11.59 8.82 27.87
CA SER A 84 12.62 9.54 28.64
C SER A 84 13.66 8.58 29.23
N SER A 85 13.21 7.42 29.73
CA SER A 85 14.08 6.36 30.26
C SER A 85 15.02 5.80 29.18
N LYS A 86 14.52 5.62 27.95
CA LYS A 86 15.31 5.10 26.81
C LYS A 86 16.35 6.09 26.27
N ASN A 87 16.15 7.39 26.44
CA ASN A 87 17.03 8.42 25.89
C ASN A 87 18.22 8.80 26.79
N LYS A 88 18.34 8.25 28.00
CA LYS A 88 19.35 8.69 28.97
C LYS A 88 20.68 7.95 28.91
N THR A 89 20.85 6.97 28.01
CA THR A 89 22.01 6.05 28.07
C THR A 89 22.95 5.98 26.87
N PHE A 90 22.74 6.67 25.74
CA PHE A 90 23.64 6.46 24.60
C PHE A 90 24.13 7.73 23.90
N ASN A 91 25.37 8.09 24.20
CA ASN A 91 26.25 8.90 23.37
C ASN A 91 26.94 7.98 22.35
N THR A 92 26.31 7.65 21.22
CA THR A 92 27.06 7.02 20.12
C THR A 92 26.40 7.29 18.76
N GLU A 93 27.10 8.02 17.91
CA GLU A 93 26.76 8.39 16.53
C GLU A 93 26.46 7.16 15.62
N MET A 94 26.91 5.97 16.02
CA MET A 94 26.65 4.70 15.34
C MET A 94 25.24 4.13 15.58
N GLU A 95 24.53 4.56 16.64
CA GLU A 95 23.16 4.12 16.92
C GLU A 95 22.09 4.86 16.11
N ALA A 96 22.40 6.00 15.50
CA ALA A 96 21.43 6.72 14.66
C ALA A 96 20.97 5.87 13.46
N LEU A 97 21.86 5.03 12.91
CA LEU A 97 21.54 4.11 11.82
C LEU A 97 20.72 2.89 12.30
N ASN A 98 20.99 2.36 13.50
CA ASN A 98 20.21 1.25 14.08
C ASN A 98 18.87 1.71 14.68
N SER A 99 18.76 2.97 15.12
CA SER A 99 17.53 3.54 15.67
C SER A 99 16.43 3.64 14.62
N GLY A 100 16.80 3.84 13.35
CA GLY A 100 15.87 3.82 12.23
C GLY A 100 15.25 2.45 12.02
N GLU A 101 16.07 1.40 12.06
CA GLU A 101 15.61 0.01 11.92
C GLU A 101 14.78 -0.44 13.12
N ILE A 102 15.23 -0.15 14.35
CA ILE A 102 14.50 -0.48 15.58
C ILE A 102 13.17 0.29 15.64
N SER A 103 13.15 1.56 15.25
CA SER A 103 11.92 2.36 15.15
C SER A 103 10.99 1.84 14.06
N ALA A 104 11.50 1.48 12.88
CA ALA A 104 10.70 0.92 11.81
C ALA A 104 10.10 -0.44 12.21
N LYS A 105 10.89 -1.31 12.83
CA LYS A 105 10.45 -2.61 13.34
C LYS A 105 9.43 -2.47 14.48
N SER A 106 9.64 -1.52 15.40
CA SER A 106 8.66 -1.21 16.46
C SER A 106 7.36 -0.67 15.89
N ARG A 107 7.40 0.21 14.87
CA ARG A 107 6.21 0.70 14.17
C ARG A 107 5.48 -0.43 13.44
N PHE A 108 6.23 -1.33 12.81
CA PHE A 108 5.67 -2.50 12.14
C PHE A 108 4.98 -3.44 13.14
N GLU A 109 5.64 -3.80 14.24
CA GLU A 109 5.05 -4.65 15.28
C GLU A 109 3.83 -4.00 15.93
N ASN A 110 3.87 -2.68 16.19
CA ASN A 110 2.69 -1.95 16.67
C ASN A 110 1.55 -1.96 15.65
N ALA A 111 1.84 -1.79 14.35
CA ALA A 111 0.84 -1.88 13.30
C ALA A 111 0.25 -3.30 13.22
N LYS A 112 1.08 -4.33 13.33
CA LYS A 112 0.67 -5.74 13.37
C LYS A 112 -0.21 -6.05 14.58
N GLN A 113 0.17 -5.58 15.77
CA GLN A 113 -0.63 -5.67 16.99
C GLN A 113 -1.97 -4.95 16.83
N SER A 114 -1.97 -3.76 16.23
CA SER A 114 -3.20 -3.00 15.93
C SER A 114 -4.10 -3.72 14.94
N VAL A 115 -3.55 -4.40 13.93
CA VAL A 115 -4.34 -5.23 13.02
C VAL A 115 -4.97 -6.39 13.79
N LYS A 116 -4.20 -7.08 14.64
CA LYS A 116 -4.68 -8.19 15.47
C LYS A 116 -5.82 -7.76 16.41
N THR A 117 -5.67 -6.66 17.14
CA THR A 117 -6.72 -6.14 18.03
C THR A 117 -7.99 -5.78 17.26
N THR A 118 -7.87 -5.13 16.10
CA THR A 118 -9.06 -4.83 15.28
C THR A 118 -9.72 -6.07 14.66
N ARG A 119 -8.95 -7.14 14.43
CA ARG A 119 -9.50 -8.43 13.99
C ARG A 119 -10.30 -9.09 15.11
N ASN A 120 -9.74 -9.14 16.32
CA ASN A 120 -10.43 -9.70 17.47
C ASN A 120 -11.74 -8.93 17.77
N GLN A 121 -11.72 -7.60 17.71
CA GLN A 121 -12.94 -6.78 17.85
C GLN A 121 -13.98 -7.06 16.77
N LEU A 122 -13.55 -7.40 15.55
CA LEU A 122 -14.45 -7.78 14.47
C LEU A 122 -15.07 -9.16 14.73
N GLU A 123 -14.28 -10.13 15.19
CA GLU A 123 -14.76 -11.47 15.55
C GLU A 123 -15.75 -11.39 16.73
N GLU A 124 -15.48 -10.56 17.74
CA GLU A 124 -16.43 -10.25 18.82
C GLU A 124 -17.71 -9.60 18.30
N LYS A 125 -17.62 -8.66 17.35
CA LYS A 125 -18.81 -8.06 16.73
C LYS A 125 -19.60 -9.04 15.88
N ILE A 126 -18.94 -9.89 15.10
CA ILE A 126 -19.59 -10.91 14.26
C ILE A 126 -20.30 -11.92 15.16
N THR A 127 -19.65 -12.39 16.23
CA THR A 127 -20.27 -13.30 17.19
C THR A 127 -21.44 -12.62 17.90
N PHE A 128 -21.28 -11.38 18.35
CA PHE A 128 -22.35 -10.57 18.95
C PHE A 128 -23.54 -10.38 18.00
N LEU A 129 -23.30 -10.04 16.73
CA LEU A 129 -24.33 -9.87 15.70
C LEU A 129 -25.01 -11.19 15.32
N ALA A 130 -24.26 -12.30 15.28
CA ALA A 130 -24.84 -13.64 15.07
C ALA A 130 -25.80 -14.02 16.22
N THR A 131 -25.53 -13.58 17.45
CA THR A 131 -26.42 -13.77 18.60
C THR A 131 -27.57 -12.75 18.72
N SER A 132 -27.45 -11.55 18.14
CA SER A 132 -28.36 -10.42 18.48
C SER A 132 -29.52 -10.15 17.50
N GLY A 133 -29.67 -10.91 16.42
CA GLY A 133 -30.88 -10.87 15.58
C GLY A 133 -30.83 -9.92 14.36
N LEU A 134 -31.47 -10.38 13.28
CA LEU A 134 -31.05 -10.20 11.87
C LEU A 134 -31.25 -8.81 11.22
N THR A 135 -31.91 -7.82 11.83
CA THR A 135 -32.46 -6.69 11.05
C THR A 135 -31.63 -5.39 11.06
N TYR A 136 -30.71 -5.19 12.00
CA TYR A 136 -29.72 -4.10 11.94
C TYR A 136 -28.47 -4.46 11.11
N SER A 137 -28.39 -5.70 10.61
CA SER A 137 -27.14 -6.33 10.18
C SER A 137 -26.63 -5.96 8.79
N GLU A 138 -27.49 -5.69 7.79
CA GLU A 138 -27.02 -5.56 6.39
C GLU A 138 -26.18 -4.30 6.13
N ARG A 139 -26.56 -3.16 6.74
CA ARG A 139 -25.76 -1.93 6.60
C ARG A 139 -24.42 -2.03 7.32
N GLU A 140 -24.41 -2.57 8.55
CA GLU A 140 -23.16 -2.75 9.28
C GLU A 140 -22.27 -3.80 8.61
N ILE A 141 -22.83 -4.87 8.05
CA ILE A 141 -22.10 -5.84 7.22
C ILE A 141 -21.50 -5.16 6.00
N SER A 142 -22.27 -4.33 5.28
CA SER A 142 -21.77 -3.58 4.11
C SER A 142 -20.62 -2.63 4.49
N ASP A 143 -20.77 -1.88 5.58
CA ASP A 143 -19.73 -0.97 6.07
C ASP A 143 -18.47 -1.72 6.52
N LEU A 144 -18.64 -2.86 7.18
CA LEU A 144 -17.53 -3.74 7.57
C LEU A 144 -16.85 -4.36 6.35
N GLN A 145 -17.60 -4.73 5.31
CA GLN A 145 -17.04 -5.24 4.04
C GLN A 145 -16.15 -4.19 3.36
N VAL A 146 -16.62 -2.94 3.29
CA VAL A 146 -15.84 -1.81 2.75
C VAL A 146 -14.58 -1.57 3.59
N SER A 147 -14.69 -1.67 4.92
CA SER A 147 -13.55 -1.55 5.83
C SER A 147 -12.52 -2.68 5.61
N ILE A 148 -12.97 -3.92 5.41
CA ILE A 148 -12.12 -5.08 5.10
C ILE A 148 -11.39 -4.86 3.78
N ASP A 149 -12.09 -4.43 2.73
CA ASP A 149 -11.47 -4.22 1.42
C ASP A 149 -10.45 -3.08 1.45
N ARG A 150 -10.73 -2.01 2.20
CA ARG A 150 -9.76 -0.94 2.46
C ARG A 150 -8.52 -1.45 3.19
N LYS A 151 -8.70 -2.31 4.21
CA LYS A 151 -7.59 -2.93 4.95
C LYS A 151 -6.79 -3.91 4.07
N LYS A 152 -7.44 -4.71 3.23
CA LYS A 152 -6.78 -5.61 2.26
C LYS A 152 -5.91 -4.83 1.27
N ARG A 153 -6.42 -3.72 0.71
CA ARG A 153 -5.65 -2.83 -0.16
C ARG A 153 -4.44 -2.23 0.57
N THR A 154 -4.63 -1.81 1.82
CA THR A 154 -3.54 -1.26 2.64
C THR A 154 -2.47 -2.33 2.92
N ASN A 155 -2.87 -3.57 3.21
CA ASN A 155 -1.95 -4.68 3.43
C ASN A 155 -1.18 -5.04 2.14
N PHE A 156 -1.87 -5.12 1.00
CA PHE A 156 -1.22 -5.32 -0.29
C PHE A 156 -0.18 -4.22 -0.59
N LEU A 157 -0.49 -2.96 -0.31
CA LEU A 157 0.46 -1.86 -0.49
C LEU A 157 1.67 -2.00 0.43
N LEU A 158 1.48 -2.37 1.71
CA LEU A 158 2.57 -2.64 2.64
C LEU A 158 3.46 -3.77 2.14
N HIS A 159 2.89 -4.85 1.62
CA HIS A 159 3.64 -5.96 1.05
C HIS A 159 4.46 -5.54 -0.19
N VAL A 160 3.89 -4.74 -1.09
CA VAL A 160 4.63 -4.17 -2.22
C VAL A 160 5.78 -3.27 -1.77
N LEU A 161 5.59 -2.51 -0.69
CA LEU A 161 6.65 -1.68 -0.11
C LEU A 161 7.76 -2.53 0.54
N GLU A 162 7.42 -3.61 1.23
CA GLU A 162 8.39 -4.58 1.77
C GLU A 162 9.24 -5.21 0.67
N GLU A 163 8.62 -5.67 -0.42
CA GLU A 163 9.36 -6.26 -1.54
C GLU A 163 10.23 -5.22 -2.26
N LYS A 164 9.76 -3.97 -2.40
CA LYS A 164 10.60 -2.87 -2.92
C LYS A 164 11.79 -2.57 -2.01
N GLU A 165 11.60 -2.61 -0.69
CA GLU A 165 12.66 -2.39 0.28
C GLU A 165 13.71 -3.49 0.21
N LYS A 166 13.28 -4.75 0.08
CA LYS A 166 14.16 -5.90 -0.10
C LYS A 166 15.00 -5.79 -1.39
N ILE A 167 14.40 -5.36 -2.49
CA ILE A 167 15.15 -5.07 -3.74
C ILE A 167 16.16 -3.95 -3.52
N ARG A 168 15.77 -2.88 -2.81
CA ARG A 168 16.66 -1.76 -2.49
C ARG A 168 17.87 -2.22 -1.67
N LEU A 169 17.65 -3.02 -0.62
CA LEU A 169 18.72 -3.59 0.21
C LEU A 169 19.64 -4.52 -0.58
N SER A 170 19.09 -5.36 -1.45
CA SER A 170 19.88 -6.21 -2.36
C SER A 170 20.82 -5.39 -3.26
N ARG A 171 20.31 -4.30 -3.85
CA ARG A 171 21.13 -3.38 -4.66
C ARG A 171 22.23 -2.72 -3.83
N PHE A 172 21.93 -2.30 -2.61
CA PHE A 172 22.96 -1.74 -1.72
C PHE A 172 24.06 -2.75 -1.38
N GLN A 173 23.70 -4.02 -1.15
CA GLN A 173 24.69 -5.08 -0.94
C GLN A 173 25.55 -5.32 -2.19
N GLU A 174 24.98 -5.27 -3.38
CA GLU A 174 25.73 -5.39 -4.64
C GLU A 174 26.69 -4.22 -4.86
N ILE A 175 26.24 -2.98 -4.58
CA ILE A 175 27.10 -1.79 -4.62
C ILE A 175 28.25 -1.92 -3.63
N ALA A 176 27.99 -2.38 -2.40
CA ALA A 176 29.04 -2.61 -1.41
C ALA A 176 30.10 -3.61 -1.91
N LYS A 177 29.67 -4.72 -2.53
CA LYS A 177 30.58 -5.70 -3.16
C LYS A 177 31.40 -5.09 -4.29
N LEU A 178 30.80 -4.27 -5.15
CA LEU A 178 31.52 -3.59 -6.23
C LEU A 178 32.56 -2.59 -5.69
N ILE A 179 32.23 -1.87 -4.61
CA ILE A 179 33.18 -0.96 -3.94
C ILE A 179 34.35 -1.75 -3.34
N GLU A 180 34.10 -2.89 -2.71
CA GLU A 180 35.17 -3.76 -2.19
C GLU A 180 36.05 -4.32 -3.30
N ALA A 181 35.46 -4.77 -4.42
CA ALA A 181 36.19 -5.23 -5.59
C ALA A 181 37.07 -4.10 -6.18
N LEU A 182 36.55 -2.88 -6.30
CA LEU A 182 37.32 -1.71 -6.74
C LEU A 182 38.47 -1.37 -5.79
N LYS A 183 38.22 -1.40 -4.48
CA LYS A 183 39.28 -1.20 -3.46
C LYS A 183 40.37 -2.25 -3.57
N PHE A 184 39.99 -3.51 -3.82
CA PHE A 184 40.94 -4.60 -4.05
C PHE A 184 41.79 -4.35 -5.30
N VAL A 185 41.17 -3.98 -6.43
CA VAL A 185 41.89 -3.65 -7.67
C VAL A 185 42.85 -2.48 -7.49
N ILE A 186 42.43 -1.41 -6.81
CA ILE A 186 43.29 -0.25 -6.50
C ILE A 186 44.46 -0.68 -5.61
N SER A 187 44.20 -1.50 -4.59
CA SER A 187 45.24 -2.02 -3.70
C SER A 187 46.25 -2.89 -4.46
N TRP A 188 45.76 -3.75 -5.35
CA TRP A 188 46.59 -4.61 -6.19
C TRP A 188 47.45 -3.80 -7.16
N MET A 189 46.88 -2.81 -7.88
CA MET A 189 47.63 -1.91 -8.76
C MET A 189 48.75 -1.17 -8.00
N ARG A 190 48.46 -0.67 -6.80
CA ARG A 190 49.46 0.00 -5.93
C ARG A 190 50.57 -0.93 -5.43
N ALA A 191 50.30 -2.22 -5.32
CA ALA A 191 51.31 -3.21 -4.96
C ALA A 191 52.22 -3.50 -6.16
N THR A 192 51.64 -3.68 -7.34
CA THR A 192 52.38 -3.92 -8.60
C THR A 192 53.26 -2.71 -8.98
N GLU A 193 52.76 -1.48 -8.86
CA GLU A 193 53.55 -0.26 -9.13
C GLU A 193 54.73 -0.09 -8.16
N ARG A 194 54.58 -0.51 -6.89
CA ARG A 194 55.69 -0.48 -5.93
C ARG A 194 56.76 -1.53 -6.22
N GLY A 195 56.40 -2.66 -6.84
CA GLY A 195 57.36 -3.66 -7.29
C GLY A 195 58.15 -3.24 -8.54
N ALA A 196 57.54 -2.47 -9.45
CA ALA A 196 58.16 -2.06 -10.70
C ALA A 196 59.11 -0.84 -10.57
N ARG A 197 58.96 0.01 -9.54
CA ARG A 197 59.75 1.25 -9.38
C ARG A 197 61.16 1.08 -8.79
N LEU A 198 61.70 -0.14 -8.73
CA LEU A 198 63.12 -0.38 -8.41
C LEU A 198 64.02 -0.42 -9.66
N ALA A 199 63.45 -0.33 -10.87
CA ALA A 199 64.21 -0.15 -12.11
C ALA A 199 63.73 1.13 -12.82
N GLU A 200 64.58 2.15 -12.77
CA GLU A 200 64.50 3.40 -13.54
C GLU A 200 63.34 4.35 -13.19
N GLN A 201 63.70 5.50 -12.61
CA GLN A 201 62.86 6.69 -12.56
C GLN A 201 62.85 7.38 -13.92
N PRO A 202 61.72 7.49 -14.63
CA PRO A 202 61.53 8.55 -15.59
C PRO A 202 60.91 9.75 -14.88
N THR A 203 61.61 10.88 -14.91
CA THR A 203 61.06 12.21 -14.63
C THR A 203 59.86 12.47 -15.54
N LEU A 204 58.64 12.50 -14.98
CA LEU A 204 57.42 12.90 -15.69
C LEU A 204 57.16 14.40 -15.52
N PRO A 205 56.54 15.06 -16.52
CA PRO A 205 56.34 16.50 -16.56
C PRO A 205 55.15 16.92 -15.70
N ASP A 206 55.26 18.15 -15.22
CA ASP A 206 54.30 18.91 -14.43
C ASP A 206 52.97 19.09 -15.20
N LEU A 207 51.97 18.25 -14.90
CA LEU A 207 50.61 18.39 -15.39
C LEU A 207 49.81 19.21 -14.38
N GLN A 208 49.81 20.52 -14.60
CA GLN A 208 48.95 21.45 -13.87
C GLN A 208 47.48 21.07 -13.99
N GLN A 209 46.88 20.98 -12.81
CA GLN A 209 45.50 20.75 -12.45
C GLN A 209 44.48 21.56 -13.27
N SER A 210 43.75 20.90 -14.15
CA SER A 210 42.39 21.29 -14.52
C SER A 210 41.40 20.50 -13.65
N ILE A 211 41.20 20.98 -12.42
CA ILE A 211 40.12 20.49 -11.54
C ILE A 211 38.80 20.97 -12.15
N SER A 212 38.24 20.13 -13.01
CA SER A 212 36.84 20.18 -13.42
C SER A 212 35.98 19.98 -12.18
N VAL A 213 35.25 21.03 -11.81
CA VAL A 213 34.32 21.06 -10.68
C VAL A 213 33.25 19.98 -10.88
N CYS A 214 33.36 18.88 -10.13
CA CYS A 214 32.26 17.93 -10.01
C CYS A 214 31.03 18.66 -9.45
N PRO A 215 29.82 18.44 -9.98
CA PRO A 215 28.61 19.04 -9.45
C PRO A 215 28.45 18.59 -8.00
N SER A 216 28.48 19.56 -7.08
CA SER A 216 28.32 19.32 -5.65
C SER A 216 26.99 18.62 -5.37
N ALA A 217 27.00 17.61 -4.50
CA ALA A 217 25.82 16.89 -3.99
C ALA A 217 24.73 17.83 -3.42
N GLN A 218 25.09 19.09 -3.14
CA GLN A 218 24.18 20.15 -2.75
C GLN A 218 23.10 20.44 -3.81
N ASN A 219 23.46 20.43 -5.10
CA ASN A 219 22.50 20.68 -6.18
C ASN A 219 21.46 19.56 -6.30
N THR A 220 21.82 18.33 -5.93
CA THR A 220 20.90 17.18 -5.95
C THR A 220 19.94 17.22 -4.75
N LEU A 221 20.37 17.76 -3.62
CA LEU A 221 19.53 17.97 -2.43
C LEU A 221 18.51 19.08 -2.62
N ASP A 222 18.90 20.20 -3.25
CA ASP A 222 17.98 21.31 -3.54
C ASP A 222 16.92 20.91 -4.58
N THR A 223 17.28 20.06 -5.53
CA THR A 223 16.32 19.51 -6.52
C THR A 223 15.34 18.52 -5.87
N LEU A 224 15.75 17.77 -4.85
CA LEU A 224 14.88 16.86 -4.11
C LEU A 224 13.96 17.58 -3.11
N ALA A 225 14.41 18.70 -2.54
CA ALA A 225 13.59 19.55 -1.66
C ALA A 225 12.44 20.26 -2.42
N SER A 226 12.61 20.49 -3.73
CA SER A 226 11.62 21.14 -4.61
C SER A 226 10.44 20.23 -5.05
N CYS A 227 10.49 18.91 -4.81
CA CYS A 227 9.52 17.95 -5.35
C CYS A 227 8.47 17.44 -4.34
N ASN A 228 8.29 18.11 -3.20
CA ASN A 228 7.48 17.62 -2.08
C ASN A 228 6.03 18.17 -1.99
N ASP A 229 5.40 18.50 -3.12
CA ASP A 229 3.94 18.71 -3.17
C ASP A 229 3.32 17.85 -4.28
N SER A 230 2.44 16.93 -3.89
CA SER A 230 2.04 15.70 -4.60
C SER A 230 1.55 15.85 -6.06
N PRO A 231 2.35 15.46 -7.08
CA PRO A 231 1.91 15.31 -8.47
C PRO A 231 1.61 13.84 -8.83
N GLY A 232 2.02 12.90 -7.98
CA GLY A 232 2.08 11.46 -8.32
C GLY A 232 0.74 10.81 -8.60
N ASP A 233 -0.35 11.31 -8.02
CA ASP A 233 -1.69 10.71 -8.17
C ASP A 233 -2.32 11.02 -9.54
N LEU A 234 -2.00 12.19 -10.11
CA LEU A 234 -2.45 12.57 -11.46
C LEU A 234 -1.62 11.84 -12.52
N GLU A 235 -0.30 11.75 -12.30
CA GLU A 235 0.62 11.06 -13.19
C GLU A 235 0.32 9.54 -13.25
N LEU A 236 0.04 8.91 -12.10
CA LEU A 236 -0.36 7.51 -12.03
C LEU A 236 -1.68 7.24 -12.75
N ARG A 237 -2.66 8.15 -12.65
CA ARG A 237 -3.93 8.05 -13.39
C ARG A 237 -3.73 8.18 -14.90
N LEU A 238 -2.91 9.13 -15.35
CA LEU A 238 -2.56 9.30 -16.76
C LEU A 238 -1.83 8.08 -17.32
N ARG A 239 -0.84 7.56 -16.61
CA ARG A 239 -0.12 6.33 -17.01
C ARG A 239 -1.06 5.13 -17.10
N HIS A 240 -2.02 4.99 -16.18
CA HIS A 240 -2.98 3.89 -16.21
C HIS A 240 -3.93 3.95 -17.42
N ILE A 241 -4.43 5.15 -17.76
CA ILE A 241 -5.29 5.38 -18.92
C ILE A 241 -4.53 5.11 -20.23
N ILE A 242 -3.29 5.60 -20.33
CA ILE A 242 -2.42 5.38 -21.50
C ILE A 242 -2.18 3.88 -21.72
N VAL A 243 -1.87 3.13 -20.66
CA VAL A 243 -1.66 1.67 -20.74
C VAL A 243 -2.94 0.93 -21.13
N GLN A 244 -4.10 1.34 -20.62
CA GLN A 244 -5.38 0.71 -20.92
C GLN A 244 -5.85 0.98 -22.37
N LYS A 245 -5.46 2.13 -22.94
CA LYS A 245 -5.93 2.60 -24.26
C LYS A 245 -4.93 2.38 -25.40
N ALA A 246 -3.65 2.15 -25.10
CA ALA A 246 -2.62 1.84 -26.11
C ALA A 246 -2.91 0.56 -26.93
N GLY A 247 -3.86 -0.27 -26.51
CA GLY A 247 -4.29 -1.47 -27.23
C GLY A 247 -5.40 -1.28 -28.27
N SER A 248 -6.12 -0.13 -28.32
CA SER A 248 -7.36 -0.03 -29.11
C SER A 248 -7.23 0.59 -30.51
N GLY A 249 -6.04 1.01 -30.95
CA GLY A 249 -5.83 1.53 -32.31
C GLY A 249 -6.48 2.90 -32.62
N ALA A 250 -7.41 3.38 -31.78
CA ALA A 250 -8.02 4.71 -31.84
C ALA A 250 -7.38 5.69 -30.83
N ALA A 251 -6.06 5.55 -30.62
CA ALA A 251 -5.41 6.05 -29.42
C ALA A 251 -5.35 7.58 -29.33
N GLU A 252 -5.14 8.30 -30.43
CA GLU A 252 -4.72 9.71 -30.34
C GLU A 252 -5.89 10.66 -30.05
N GLU A 253 -7.03 10.48 -30.71
CA GLU A 253 -8.22 11.32 -30.53
C GLU A 253 -8.93 11.02 -29.19
N GLU A 254 -8.99 9.75 -28.78
CA GLU A 254 -9.53 9.37 -27.47
C GLU A 254 -8.62 9.78 -26.31
N LEU A 255 -7.29 9.74 -26.48
CA LEU A 255 -6.35 10.25 -25.47
C LEU A 255 -6.45 11.77 -25.33
N SER A 256 -6.64 12.50 -26.43
CA SER A 256 -6.89 13.94 -26.40
C SER A 256 -8.18 14.26 -25.63
N ALA A 257 -9.29 13.64 -26.00
CA ALA A 257 -10.58 13.85 -25.33
C ALA A 257 -10.55 13.44 -23.85
N CYS A 258 -9.83 12.38 -23.51
CA CYS A 258 -9.65 11.95 -22.12
C CYS A 258 -8.77 12.92 -21.33
N GLY A 259 -7.71 13.45 -21.95
CA GLY A 259 -6.88 14.52 -21.38
C GLY A 259 -7.69 15.78 -21.08
N ASP A 260 -8.50 16.23 -22.03
CA ASP A 260 -9.36 17.41 -21.89
C ASP A 260 -10.41 17.24 -20.79
N ALA A 261 -10.99 16.04 -20.66
CA ALA A 261 -11.92 15.71 -19.58
C ALA A 261 -11.24 15.71 -18.20
N LEU A 262 -9.98 15.28 -18.12
CA LEU A 262 -9.20 15.23 -16.88
C LEU A 262 -8.78 16.64 -16.44
N ILE A 263 -8.37 17.49 -17.38
CA ILE A 263 -8.09 18.92 -17.17
C ILE A 263 -9.36 19.62 -16.69
N SER A 264 -10.49 19.41 -17.36
CA SER A 264 -11.78 19.98 -16.97
C SER A 264 -12.20 19.54 -15.56
N SER A 265 -12.00 18.27 -15.22
CA SER A 265 -12.28 17.74 -13.87
C SER A 265 -11.38 18.37 -12.79
N ALA A 266 -10.09 18.54 -13.09
CA ALA A 266 -9.14 19.20 -12.19
C ALA A 266 -9.48 20.68 -11.98
N GLN A 267 -9.89 21.39 -13.04
CA GLN A 267 -10.37 22.78 -12.97
C GLN A 267 -11.64 22.89 -12.12
N ILE A 268 -12.61 21.99 -12.28
CA ILE A 268 -13.83 21.96 -11.45
C ILE A 268 -13.47 21.68 -9.99
N ALA A 269 -12.56 20.75 -9.72
CA ALA A 269 -12.11 20.43 -8.36
C ALA A 269 -11.35 21.61 -7.71
N ALA A 270 -10.52 22.33 -8.48
CA ALA A 270 -9.81 23.52 -8.01
C ALA A 270 -10.78 24.67 -7.71
N ARG A 271 -11.74 24.95 -8.62
CA ARG A 271 -12.81 25.94 -8.41
C ARG A 271 -13.66 25.62 -7.19
N LYS A 272 -13.99 24.34 -7.00
CA LYS A 272 -14.76 23.88 -5.82
C LYS A 272 -13.96 23.99 -4.52
N LYS A 273 -12.63 23.86 -4.54
CA LYS A 273 -11.78 24.11 -3.35
C LYS A 273 -11.66 25.60 -3.03
N LEU A 274 -11.62 26.46 -4.04
CA LEU A 274 -11.57 27.92 -3.90
C LEU A 274 -12.90 28.53 -3.40
N SER A 275 -14.05 27.93 -3.73
CA SER A 275 -15.35 28.37 -3.20
C SER A 275 -15.55 28.09 -1.69
N PHE A 276 -14.66 27.30 -1.07
CA PHE A 276 -14.67 27.01 0.38
C PHE A 276 -13.73 27.90 1.20
N THR A 277 -13.07 28.90 0.61
CA THR A 277 -12.25 29.87 1.36
C THR A 277 -12.93 31.24 1.37
N PRO A 278 -13.71 31.57 2.42
CA PRO A 278 -14.37 32.87 2.54
C PRO A 278 -13.36 33.86 3.12
N LYS A 279 -12.51 34.47 2.27
CA LYS A 279 -11.78 35.74 2.48
C LYS A 279 -10.69 35.93 1.44
N ALA A 280 -11.09 36.33 0.24
CA ALA A 280 -10.21 37.00 -0.71
C ALA A 280 -11.07 37.85 -1.64
N SER A 281 -11.64 38.93 -1.11
CA SER A 281 -12.05 40.08 -1.93
C SER A 281 -10.97 41.15 -1.81
N ASP A 282 -10.77 41.89 -2.90
CA ASP A 282 -9.94 43.11 -3.06
C ASP A 282 -8.58 42.99 -3.76
N ARG A 283 -8.30 41.91 -4.49
CA ARG A 283 -7.37 42.01 -5.62
C ARG A 283 -7.96 41.30 -6.82
N ASP A 284 -8.45 42.09 -7.78
CA ASP A 284 -8.69 41.67 -9.17
C ASP A 284 -7.35 41.28 -9.80
N ILE A 285 -6.86 40.11 -9.41
CA ILE A 285 -5.86 39.39 -10.19
C ILE A 285 -6.67 38.67 -11.23
N ASP A 286 -6.43 38.99 -12.49
CA ASP A 286 -6.98 38.25 -13.63
C ASP A 286 -6.54 36.77 -13.50
N LEU A 287 -7.43 35.98 -12.90
CA LEU A 287 -7.19 34.59 -12.54
C LEU A 287 -6.99 33.73 -13.78
N ASP A 288 -7.56 34.15 -14.91
CA ASP A 288 -7.40 33.45 -16.18
C ASP A 288 -5.96 33.66 -16.69
N ALA A 289 -5.44 34.90 -16.63
CA ALA A 289 -4.04 35.18 -16.99
C ALA A 289 -3.02 34.47 -16.08
N LEU A 290 -3.30 34.33 -14.78
CA LEU A 290 -2.44 33.60 -13.85
C LEU A 290 -2.49 32.08 -14.11
N SER A 291 -3.68 31.54 -14.35
CA SER A 291 -3.88 30.14 -14.71
C SER A 291 -3.12 29.79 -16.00
N ASP A 292 -3.28 30.60 -17.04
CA ASP A 292 -2.62 30.39 -18.33
C ASP A 292 -1.11 30.47 -18.22
N ARG A 293 -0.59 31.37 -17.39
CA ARG A 293 0.85 31.48 -17.11
C ARG A 293 1.39 30.24 -16.40
N ILE A 294 0.71 29.76 -15.36
CA ILE A 294 1.13 28.54 -14.63
C ILE A 294 1.07 27.32 -15.54
N ILE A 295 0.03 27.22 -16.39
CA ILE A 295 -0.10 26.12 -17.36
C ILE A 295 1.01 26.18 -18.39
N SER A 296 1.34 27.35 -18.93
CA SER A 296 2.44 27.51 -19.89
C SER A 296 3.79 27.14 -19.27
N GLU A 297 4.07 27.63 -18.06
CA GLU A 297 5.33 27.39 -17.37
C GLU A 297 5.48 25.91 -16.98
N PHE A 298 4.39 25.27 -16.53
CA PHE A 298 4.35 23.83 -16.28
C PHE A 298 4.55 23.02 -17.56
N ARG A 299 3.93 23.43 -18.68
CA ARG A 299 4.08 22.76 -19.98
C ARG A 299 5.52 22.84 -20.46
N ASP A 300 6.17 23.99 -20.33
CA ASP A 300 7.54 24.19 -20.80
C ASP A 300 8.56 23.43 -19.94
N LEU A 301 8.40 23.44 -18.61
CA LEU A 301 9.27 22.68 -17.70
C LEU A 301 9.14 21.17 -17.86
N ASN A 302 7.92 20.66 -17.97
CA ASN A 302 7.69 19.22 -17.98
C ASN A 302 7.78 18.61 -19.38
N SER A 303 7.43 19.34 -20.44
CA SER A 303 7.49 18.78 -21.80
C SER A 303 8.91 18.32 -22.17
N HIS A 304 9.95 19.06 -21.78
CA HIS A 304 11.33 18.66 -22.04
C HIS A 304 11.75 17.42 -21.23
N ALA A 305 11.48 17.39 -19.92
CA ALA A 305 11.82 16.26 -19.06
C ALA A 305 11.05 14.98 -19.43
N LEU A 306 9.77 15.12 -19.79
CA LEU A 306 8.91 14.01 -20.20
C LEU A 306 9.30 13.52 -21.60
N LYS A 307 9.65 14.41 -22.53
CA LYS A 307 10.18 14.05 -23.85
C LYS A 307 11.53 13.33 -23.74
N GLN A 308 12.44 13.79 -22.87
CA GLN A 308 13.74 13.16 -22.67
C GLN A 308 13.63 11.79 -21.97
N SER A 309 12.68 11.63 -21.03
CA SER A 309 12.38 10.34 -20.40
C SER A 309 11.68 9.36 -21.36
N LEU A 310 10.78 9.86 -22.22
CA LEU A 310 10.16 9.06 -23.27
C LEU A 310 11.14 8.65 -24.35
N GLU A 311 12.03 9.54 -24.80
CA GLU A 311 13.08 9.24 -25.79
C GLU A 311 14.12 8.26 -25.23
N GLY A 312 14.47 8.36 -23.94
CA GLY A 312 15.36 7.40 -23.27
C GLY A 312 14.76 6.01 -23.11
N ASN A 313 13.46 5.93 -22.81
CA ASN A 313 12.74 4.65 -22.67
C ASN A 313 12.22 4.10 -24.00
N ALA A 314 12.16 4.91 -25.06
CA ALA A 314 11.66 4.53 -26.37
C ALA A 314 12.47 3.37 -26.97
N PHE A 315 13.79 3.28 -26.73
CA PHE A 315 14.61 2.18 -27.23
C PHE A 315 14.27 0.84 -26.59
N GLN A 316 14.03 0.80 -25.27
CA GLN A 316 13.63 -0.42 -24.57
C GLN A 316 12.20 -0.83 -24.93
N VAL A 317 11.28 0.13 -24.97
CA VAL A 317 9.87 -0.12 -25.34
C VAL A 317 9.76 -0.57 -26.80
N LYS A 318 10.56 -0.02 -27.72
CA LYS A 318 10.62 -0.45 -29.13
C LYS A 318 11.17 -1.87 -29.27
N GLY A 319 12.10 -2.29 -28.40
CA GLY A 319 12.58 -3.67 -28.30
C GLY A 319 11.48 -4.63 -27.84
N TYR A 320 10.78 -4.32 -26.76
CA TYR A 320 9.67 -5.16 -26.27
C TYR A 320 8.49 -5.21 -27.24
N LEU A 321 8.14 -4.10 -27.90
CA LEU A 321 7.10 -4.07 -28.95
C LEU A 321 7.50 -4.85 -30.19
N ALA A 322 8.79 -4.89 -30.55
CA ALA A 322 9.29 -5.72 -31.64
C ALA A 322 9.16 -7.21 -31.29
N VAL A 323 9.53 -7.62 -30.07
CA VAL A 323 9.36 -9.00 -29.57
C VAL A 323 7.88 -9.39 -29.52
N LEU A 324 7.02 -8.52 -29.02
CA LEU A 324 5.58 -8.80 -28.92
C LEU A 324 4.90 -8.86 -30.30
N LYS A 325 5.21 -7.92 -31.21
CA LYS A 325 4.72 -7.95 -32.60
C LYS A 325 5.21 -9.21 -33.32
N TRP A 326 6.43 -9.64 -33.07
CA TRP A 326 6.98 -10.88 -33.63
C TRP A 326 6.24 -12.12 -33.11
N LEU A 327 5.99 -12.21 -31.80
CA LEU A 327 5.21 -13.30 -31.19
C LEU A 327 3.79 -13.38 -31.77
N ILE A 328 3.12 -12.23 -31.91
CA ILE A 328 1.76 -12.14 -32.48
C ILE A 328 1.76 -12.53 -33.96
N ASN A 329 2.72 -12.04 -34.74
CA ASN A 329 2.82 -12.35 -36.17
C ASN A 329 3.17 -13.81 -36.45
N ASN A 330 3.93 -14.46 -35.56
CA ASN A 330 4.30 -15.87 -35.70
C ASN A 330 3.31 -16.85 -35.08
N ALA A 331 2.52 -16.44 -34.08
CA ALA A 331 1.38 -17.23 -33.60
C ALA A 331 0.29 -17.41 -34.67
N ALA A 332 0.25 -16.52 -35.67
CA ALA A 332 -0.73 -16.54 -36.76
C ALA A 332 -0.27 -17.29 -38.02
N SER A 333 0.97 -17.80 -38.10
CA SER A 333 1.50 -18.50 -39.28
C SER A 333 1.85 -19.96 -38.97
N PRO A 334 1.12 -20.96 -39.50
CA PRO A 334 1.38 -22.37 -39.22
C PRO A 334 2.63 -22.93 -39.92
N LYS A 335 3.40 -22.11 -40.65
CA LYS A 335 4.51 -22.58 -41.49
C LYS A 335 5.60 -21.54 -41.59
N SER A 336 6.66 -21.62 -40.80
CA SER A 336 8.04 -21.48 -41.33
C SER A 336 9.10 -21.84 -40.29
N SER A 337 10.13 -22.51 -40.80
CA SER A 337 11.18 -23.27 -40.13
C SER A 337 12.44 -22.45 -39.82
N GLY A 338 12.31 -21.18 -39.45
CA GLY A 338 13.47 -20.28 -39.29
C GLY A 338 13.76 -19.81 -37.86
N GLY A 339 12.77 -19.79 -36.97
CA GLY A 339 12.87 -19.10 -35.66
C GLY A 339 13.27 -19.94 -34.45
N ASP A 340 13.39 -21.26 -34.60
CA ASP A 340 13.67 -22.17 -33.46
C ASP A 340 15.11 -22.06 -32.93
N ALA A 341 16.05 -21.57 -33.73
CA ALA A 341 17.46 -21.52 -33.37
C ALA A 341 17.77 -20.46 -32.28
N ASP A 342 17.12 -19.30 -32.34
CA ASP A 342 17.40 -18.20 -31.41
C ASP A 342 16.75 -18.43 -30.03
N ILE A 343 15.63 -19.15 -29.97
CA ILE A 343 14.99 -19.57 -28.72
C ILE A 343 15.80 -20.68 -28.03
N GLN A 344 16.34 -21.62 -28.82
CA GLN A 344 17.28 -22.64 -28.37
C GLN A 344 18.55 -22.01 -27.78
N GLU A 345 19.06 -20.95 -28.40
CA GLU A 345 20.21 -20.19 -27.89
C GLU A 345 19.88 -19.44 -26.59
N ALA A 346 18.73 -18.76 -26.51
CA ALA A 346 18.30 -18.03 -25.31
C ALA A 346 18.02 -18.94 -24.09
N LEU A 347 17.61 -20.19 -24.32
CA LEU A 347 17.38 -21.20 -23.28
C LEU A 347 18.58 -22.13 -23.04
N GLY A 348 19.68 -21.97 -23.79
CA GLY A 348 20.89 -22.79 -23.69
C GLY A 348 20.72 -24.24 -24.16
N ILE A 349 19.70 -24.51 -24.96
CA ILE A 349 19.33 -25.85 -25.43
C ILE A 349 19.96 -26.07 -26.81
N LYS A 350 21.04 -26.85 -26.89
CA LYS A 350 21.68 -27.18 -28.18
C LYS A 350 20.97 -28.35 -28.87
N GLY A 351 20.26 -28.08 -29.97
CA GLY A 351 19.74 -29.09 -30.90
C GLY A 351 18.21 -29.07 -31.05
N ARG A 352 17.70 -29.75 -32.09
CA ARG A 352 16.24 -29.92 -32.31
C ARG A 352 15.63 -30.68 -31.13
N VAL A 353 14.97 -29.95 -30.27
CA VAL A 353 14.21 -30.49 -29.15
C VAL A 353 12.75 -30.59 -29.55
N GLN A 354 12.18 -31.79 -29.38
CA GLN A 354 10.75 -32.00 -29.61
C GLN A 354 9.96 -31.24 -28.54
N GLU A 355 8.86 -30.60 -28.95
CA GLU A 355 7.99 -29.79 -28.08
C GLU A 355 7.60 -30.53 -26.78
N ALA A 356 7.34 -31.83 -26.87
CA ALA A 356 7.04 -32.68 -25.71
C ALA A 356 8.16 -32.72 -24.66
N TRP A 357 9.42 -32.66 -25.08
CA TRP A 357 10.56 -32.60 -24.16
C TRP A 357 10.67 -31.23 -23.50
N LEU A 358 10.39 -30.15 -24.24
CA LEU A 358 10.43 -28.79 -23.69
C LEU A 358 9.35 -28.59 -22.63
N VAL A 359 8.14 -29.06 -22.89
CA VAL A 359 7.03 -29.06 -21.91
C VAL A 359 7.42 -29.88 -20.68
N SER A 360 7.96 -31.08 -20.87
CA SER A 360 8.42 -31.94 -19.76
C SER A 360 9.53 -31.30 -18.93
N GLU A 361 10.46 -30.58 -19.55
CA GLU A 361 11.55 -29.89 -18.85
C GLU A 361 11.06 -28.65 -18.09
N ILE A 362 10.07 -27.94 -18.64
CA ILE A 362 9.41 -26.82 -17.93
C ILE A 362 8.65 -27.36 -16.72
N GLU A 363 7.85 -28.42 -16.88
CA GLU A 363 7.13 -29.07 -15.78
C GLU A 363 8.09 -29.55 -14.69
N ARG A 364 9.19 -30.22 -15.08
CA ARG A 364 10.25 -30.67 -14.16
C ARG A 364 10.88 -29.50 -13.39
N ARG A 365 11.13 -28.37 -14.03
CA ARG A 365 11.70 -27.18 -13.38
C ARG A 365 10.72 -26.50 -12.43
N VAL A 366 9.43 -26.46 -12.78
CA VAL A 366 8.36 -25.98 -11.88
C VAL A 366 8.25 -26.90 -10.66
N GLU A 367 8.29 -28.22 -10.86
CA GLU A 367 8.24 -29.19 -9.76
C GLU A 367 9.48 -29.09 -8.85
N THR A 368 10.67 -28.89 -9.43
CA THR A 368 11.90 -28.69 -8.67
C THR A 368 11.86 -27.38 -7.87
N ALA A 369 11.29 -26.32 -8.44
CA ALA A 369 11.10 -25.05 -7.73
C ALA A 369 10.09 -25.18 -6.59
N ALA A 370 9.00 -25.94 -6.79
CA ALA A 370 8.02 -26.24 -5.75
C ALA A 370 8.63 -27.04 -4.58
N ARG A 371 9.41 -28.09 -4.87
CA ARG A 371 10.14 -28.86 -3.84
C ARG A 371 11.17 -28.02 -3.09
N HIS A 372 11.86 -27.10 -3.77
CA HIS A 372 12.77 -26.17 -3.10
C HIS A 372 12.05 -25.20 -2.17
N GLN A 373 10.82 -24.81 -2.51
CA GLN A 373 9.98 -23.98 -1.64
C GLN A 373 9.49 -24.76 -0.41
N GLU A 374 9.15 -26.04 -0.59
CA GLU A 374 8.72 -26.96 0.47
C GLU A 374 9.87 -27.30 1.46
N MET A 375 11.08 -27.59 0.94
CA MET A 375 12.27 -27.76 1.79
C MET A 375 12.64 -26.49 2.56
N LYS A 376 12.29 -25.31 2.04
CA LYS A 376 12.56 -24.03 2.71
C LYS A 376 11.58 -23.79 3.86
N SER A 377 10.35 -24.30 3.76
CA SER A 377 9.42 -24.35 4.89
C SER A 377 9.82 -25.39 5.95
N GLU A 378 10.36 -26.54 5.56
CA GLU A 378 10.81 -27.56 6.53
C GLU A 378 12.09 -27.16 7.29
N ASN A 379 13.01 -26.44 6.64
CA ASN A 379 14.25 -25.97 7.29
C ASN A 379 14.06 -24.74 8.20
N LEU A 380 12.84 -24.21 8.33
CA LEU A 380 12.49 -23.18 9.32
C LEU A 380 12.12 -23.76 10.70
N ASN A 381 12.18 -25.08 10.89
CA ASN A 381 12.18 -25.71 12.22
C ASN A 381 13.52 -25.46 12.93
N ILE A 382 13.68 -24.22 13.40
CA ILE A 382 14.69 -23.85 14.39
C ILE A 382 14.39 -24.64 15.65
N ALA A 383 15.37 -25.39 16.16
CA ALA A 383 15.29 -26.12 17.41
C ALA A 383 14.96 -25.17 18.57
N PHE A 384 13.70 -25.11 18.95
CA PHE A 384 13.23 -24.49 20.19
C PHE A 384 13.12 -25.57 21.27
N ASP A 385 13.51 -25.18 22.47
CA ASP A 385 13.66 -26.00 23.66
C ASP A 385 12.36 -26.77 24.01
N ASP A 386 12.48 -28.08 24.23
CA ASP A 386 11.46 -29.14 24.15
C ASP A 386 10.38 -29.13 25.27
N ASN A 387 10.23 -28.04 26.02
CA ASN A 387 9.29 -27.96 27.13
C ASN A 387 8.05 -27.09 26.87
N GLY A 388 7.96 -26.41 25.71
CA GLY A 388 6.79 -25.62 25.30
C GLY A 388 6.07 -26.10 24.03
N ASP A 389 6.53 -27.21 23.43
CA ASP A 389 6.26 -27.57 22.03
C ASP A 389 4.88 -28.22 21.80
N ASN A 390 4.21 -28.73 22.84
CA ASN A 390 2.89 -29.34 22.69
C ASN A 390 1.79 -28.31 22.37
N ASP A 391 1.81 -27.14 23.01
CA ASP A 391 0.78 -26.11 22.79
C ASP A 391 0.88 -25.49 21.39
N VAL A 392 2.10 -25.31 20.88
CA VAL A 392 2.33 -24.76 19.54
C VAL A 392 1.93 -25.78 18.47
N LYS A 393 2.27 -27.06 18.65
CA LYS A 393 1.82 -28.14 17.75
C LYS A 393 0.31 -28.30 17.71
N THR A 394 -0.37 -28.17 18.86
CA THR A 394 -1.85 -28.16 18.87
C THR A 394 -2.41 -26.94 18.15
N LEU A 395 -1.82 -25.76 18.34
CA LEU A 395 -2.28 -24.54 17.70
C LEU A 395 -2.12 -24.57 16.17
N ILE A 396 -1.00 -25.11 15.67
CA ILE A 396 -0.76 -25.31 14.24
C ILE A 396 -1.76 -26.33 13.67
N ARG A 397 -1.98 -27.44 14.36
CA ARG A 397 -2.93 -28.47 13.93
C ARG A 397 -4.38 -27.96 13.89
N ASP A 398 -4.77 -27.14 14.86
CA ASP A 398 -6.09 -26.52 14.91
C ASP A 398 -6.26 -25.47 13.80
N TYR A 399 -5.19 -24.73 13.49
CA TYR A 399 -5.17 -23.80 12.37
C TYR A 399 -5.33 -24.53 11.03
N ASP A 400 -4.56 -25.59 10.78
CA ASP A 400 -4.64 -26.38 9.55
C ASP A 400 -6.03 -27.04 9.37
N ALA A 401 -6.63 -27.52 10.47
CA ALA A 401 -7.98 -28.07 10.46
C ALA A 401 -9.03 -27.00 10.12
N SER A 402 -8.90 -25.81 10.70
CA SER A 402 -9.78 -24.67 10.41
C SER A 402 -9.62 -24.18 8.96
N GLU A 403 -8.40 -24.07 8.46
CA GLU A 403 -8.12 -23.65 7.08
C GLU A 403 -8.72 -24.63 6.07
N LYS A 404 -8.58 -25.95 6.32
CA LYS A 404 -9.21 -26.99 5.51
C LYS A 404 -10.74 -26.88 5.49
N GLU A 405 -11.37 -26.67 6.65
CA GLU A 405 -12.82 -26.48 6.75
C GLU A 405 -13.29 -25.24 5.95
N HIS A 406 -12.52 -24.16 6.01
CA HIS A 406 -12.81 -22.95 5.24
C HIS A 406 -12.65 -23.16 3.72
N HIS A 407 -11.62 -23.90 3.30
CA HIS A 407 -11.44 -24.28 1.91
C HIS A 407 -12.59 -25.17 1.40
N ASP A 408 -13.01 -26.16 2.17
CA ASP A 408 -14.14 -27.04 1.80
C ASP A 408 -15.46 -26.26 1.69
N LYS A 409 -15.72 -25.31 2.60
CA LYS A 409 -16.88 -24.41 2.52
C LYS A 409 -16.83 -23.49 1.31
N ALA A 410 -15.66 -22.90 1.02
CA ALA A 410 -15.47 -22.03 -0.14
C ALA A 410 -15.66 -22.81 -1.44
N PHE A 411 -15.10 -24.02 -1.53
CA PHE A 411 -15.26 -24.92 -2.66
C PHE A 411 -16.74 -25.28 -2.86
N SER A 412 -17.45 -25.69 -1.81
CA SER A 412 -18.88 -26.01 -1.86
C SER A 412 -19.74 -24.83 -2.35
N LEU A 413 -19.46 -23.62 -1.87
CA LEU A 413 -20.15 -22.41 -2.34
C LEU A 413 -19.86 -22.10 -3.81
N LEU A 414 -18.61 -22.25 -4.25
CA LEU A 414 -18.21 -22.06 -5.63
C LEU A 414 -18.86 -23.12 -6.54
N SER A 415 -18.88 -24.39 -6.15
CA SER A 415 -19.58 -25.44 -6.88
C SER A 415 -21.06 -25.13 -7.00
N ARG A 416 -21.73 -24.71 -5.92
CA ARG A 416 -23.16 -24.33 -5.94
C ARG A 416 -23.43 -23.11 -6.83
N LYS A 417 -22.54 -22.10 -6.81
CA LYS A 417 -22.63 -20.94 -7.72
C LYS A 417 -22.41 -21.33 -9.18
N SER A 418 -21.41 -22.16 -9.48
CA SER A 418 -21.18 -22.65 -10.85
C SER A 418 -22.35 -23.47 -11.39
N ALA A 419 -23.01 -24.28 -10.54
CA ALA A 419 -24.19 -25.04 -10.91
C ALA A 419 -25.38 -24.10 -11.20
N LYS A 420 -25.57 -23.07 -10.38
CA LYS A 420 -26.59 -22.05 -10.63
C LYS A 420 -26.34 -21.28 -11.93
N ILE A 421 -25.10 -20.87 -12.20
CA ILE A 421 -24.73 -20.16 -13.43
C ILE A 421 -24.96 -21.03 -14.67
N LYS A 422 -24.62 -22.32 -14.62
CA LYS A 422 -24.93 -23.25 -15.71
C LYS A 422 -26.43 -23.33 -15.97
N ASN A 423 -27.25 -23.42 -14.92
CA ASN A 423 -28.70 -23.53 -15.07
C ASN A 423 -29.35 -22.23 -15.58
N THR A 424 -28.89 -21.06 -15.13
CA THR A 424 -29.39 -19.78 -15.65
C THR A 424 -28.97 -19.54 -17.09
N LEU A 425 -27.72 -19.86 -17.45
CA LEU A 425 -27.24 -19.69 -18.82
C LEU A 425 -27.99 -20.61 -19.80
N VAL A 426 -28.26 -21.86 -19.41
CA VAL A 426 -29.08 -22.78 -20.22
C VAL A 426 -30.50 -22.22 -20.39
N SER A 427 -31.13 -21.71 -19.33
CA SER A 427 -32.45 -21.08 -19.40
C SER A 427 -32.48 -19.83 -20.30
N ASP A 428 -31.43 -19.02 -20.28
CA ASP A 428 -31.34 -17.82 -21.11
C ASP A 428 -31.16 -18.18 -22.58
N ILE A 429 -30.36 -19.22 -22.88
CA ILE A 429 -30.18 -19.75 -24.24
C ILE A 429 -31.51 -20.34 -24.76
N GLU A 430 -32.23 -21.12 -23.95
CA GLU A 430 -33.54 -21.66 -24.33
C GLU A 430 -34.57 -20.56 -24.61
N THR A 431 -34.55 -19.49 -23.82
CA THR A 431 -35.41 -18.31 -24.04
C THR A 431 -35.06 -17.63 -25.36
N LEU A 432 -33.77 -17.38 -25.62
CA LEU A 432 -33.31 -16.78 -26.87
C LEU A 432 -33.64 -17.63 -28.10
N ILE A 433 -33.56 -18.96 -28.00
CA ILE A 433 -33.97 -19.86 -29.09
C ILE A 433 -35.47 -19.73 -29.36
N LYS A 434 -36.31 -19.73 -28.31
CA LYS A 434 -37.78 -19.55 -28.47
C LYS A 434 -38.13 -18.19 -29.05
N GLU A 435 -37.45 -17.13 -28.65
CA GLU A 435 -37.63 -15.79 -29.21
C GLU A 435 -37.21 -15.74 -30.67
N ALA A 436 -36.08 -16.35 -31.02
CA ALA A 436 -35.63 -16.44 -32.41
C ALA A 436 -36.62 -17.24 -33.28
N GLU A 437 -37.13 -18.36 -32.79
CA GLU A 437 -38.17 -19.15 -33.48
C GLU A 437 -39.45 -18.32 -33.68
N ALA A 438 -39.91 -17.59 -32.67
CA ALA A 438 -41.07 -16.71 -32.76
C ALA A 438 -40.88 -15.61 -33.83
N ILE A 439 -39.69 -15.02 -33.91
CA ILE A 439 -39.35 -14.03 -34.95
C ILE A 439 -39.36 -14.67 -36.34
N THR A 440 -38.84 -15.89 -36.49
CA THR A 440 -38.86 -16.58 -37.79
C THR A 440 -40.28 -16.92 -38.25
N HIS A 441 -41.17 -17.31 -37.33
CA HIS A 441 -42.59 -17.57 -37.64
C HIS A 441 -43.39 -16.32 -37.99
N LEU A 442 -42.99 -15.14 -37.49
CA LEU A 442 -43.60 -13.85 -37.88
C LEU A 442 -43.13 -13.35 -39.26
N SER A 443 -42.02 -13.89 -39.76
CA SER A 443 -41.43 -13.49 -41.05
C SER A 443 -41.91 -14.34 -42.24
N THR A 444 -42.73 -15.36 -42.00
CA THR A 444 -43.43 -16.18 -43.01
C THR A 444 -44.90 -15.82 -43.05
#